data_AF-A0AAU7JBZ0-F1
#
_entry.id   AF-A0AAU7JBZ0-F1
#
_cell.length_a   1.000
_cell.length_b   1.000
_cell.length_c   1.000
_cell.angle_alpha   90.00
_cell.angle_beta   90.00
_cell.angle_gamma   90.00
#
_symmetry.space_group_name_H-M   'P 1'
#
loop_
_entity.id
_entity.type
_entity.pdbx_description
1 polymer ?
#
loop_
_entity_poly.entity_id
_entity_poly.type
_entity_poly.pdbx_seq_one_letter_code
_entity_poly.pdbx_strand_id
1 'polypeptide(L)'
;MNSKRPWELVTDPNYFRGLMGTMGTAGLGPKEDVWLRIGNMGDGKQPNYQVHGPDGRVIRFHGGTHGKYHENTYVSFEPENLSQEIFTYPDVVKLLARCLGKV
;
A
#
# COMPACT_ATOMS: atom_id res chain seq x y z
N MET A 1 -11.35 -21.88 2.29
CA MET A 1 -10.36 -21.15 1.48
C MET A 1 -9.58 -20.22 2.39
N ASN A 2 -8.24 -20.25 2.32
CA ASN A 2 -7.37 -19.43 3.17
C ASN A 2 -7.65 -17.95 2.86
N SER A 3 -8.52 -17.32 3.64
CA SER A 3 -9.03 -15.96 3.42
C SER A 3 -8.04 -14.90 3.89
N LYS A 4 -6.75 -15.08 3.56
CA LYS A 4 -5.72 -14.10 3.90
C LYS A 4 -5.73 -13.01 2.84
N ARG A 5 -5.76 -11.77 3.30
CA ARG A 5 -5.75 -10.60 2.42
C ARG A 5 -4.35 -10.47 1.80
N PRO A 6 -4.19 -9.88 0.59
CA PRO A 6 -2.89 -9.88 -0.09
C PRO A 6 -1.74 -9.29 0.72
N TRP A 7 -1.95 -8.21 1.48
CA TRP A 7 -0.90 -7.65 2.35
C TRP A 7 -0.53 -8.54 3.54
N GLU A 8 -1.38 -9.49 3.93
CA GLU A 8 -1.07 -10.48 4.98
C GLU A 8 -0.21 -11.63 4.47
N LEU A 9 -0.08 -11.76 3.15
CA LEU A 9 0.78 -12.74 2.49
C LEU A 9 2.18 -12.19 2.21
N VAL A 10 2.39 -10.89 2.39
CA VAL A 10 3.70 -10.24 2.19
C VAL A 10 4.68 -10.71 3.25
N THR A 11 5.76 -11.34 2.83
CA THR A 11 6.85 -11.82 3.69
C THR A 11 8.13 -10.99 3.59
N ASP A 12 8.24 -10.09 2.60
CA ASP A 12 9.38 -9.19 2.47
C ASP A 12 9.14 -7.89 3.25
N PRO A 13 9.89 -7.60 4.33
CA PRO A 13 9.75 -6.35 5.07
C PRO A 13 10.09 -5.11 4.25
N ASN A 14 10.87 -5.23 3.17
CA ASN A 14 11.19 -4.10 2.31
C ASN A 14 9.98 -3.55 1.57
N TYR A 15 8.96 -4.38 1.31
CA TYR A 15 7.69 -3.91 0.77
C TYR A 15 7.06 -2.84 1.69
N PHE A 16 6.91 -3.14 2.97
CA PHE A 16 6.32 -2.19 3.93
C PHE A 16 7.22 -0.96 4.14
N ARG A 17 8.54 -1.11 4.13
CA ARG A 17 9.47 0.03 4.14
C ARG A 17 9.30 0.91 2.90
N GLY A 18 9.08 0.30 1.74
CA GLY A 18 8.80 1.02 0.50
C GLY A 18 7.48 1.80 0.57
N LEU A 19 6.42 1.22 1.12
CA LEU A 19 5.16 1.94 1.39
C LEU A 19 5.39 3.16 2.28
N MET A 20 6.14 2.99 3.38
CA MET A 20 6.48 4.11 4.28
C MET A 20 7.30 5.19 3.57
N GLY A 21 8.23 4.78 2.70
CA GLY A 21 9.04 5.69 1.89
C GLY A 21 8.20 6.50 0.91
N THR A 22 7.23 5.88 0.24
CA THR A 22 6.35 6.60 -0.69
C THR A 22 5.38 7.52 0.03
N MET A 23 4.82 7.11 1.17
CA MET A 23 4.00 8.01 2.00
C MET A 23 4.76 9.28 2.40
N GLY A 24 6.06 9.16 2.71
CA GLY A 24 6.91 10.30 3.08
C GLY A 24 7.38 11.17 1.91
N THR A 25 7.38 10.66 0.67
CA THR A 25 7.98 11.32 -0.49
C THR A 25 7.01 11.63 -1.63
N ALA A 26 5.74 11.23 -1.51
CA ALA A 26 4.73 11.43 -2.55
C ALA A 26 4.36 12.92 -2.82
N GLY A 27 4.80 13.86 -1.97
CA GLY A 27 4.49 15.29 -2.13
C GLY A 27 3.00 15.61 -1.91
N LEU A 28 2.31 14.77 -1.14
CA LEU A 28 0.88 14.86 -0.87
C LEU A 28 0.54 15.64 0.41
N GLY A 29 1.53 15.95 1.24
CA GLY A 29 1.35 16.66 2.51
C GLY A 29 2.21 16.04 3.62
N PRO A 30 1.96 16.43 4.89
CA PRO A 30 2.56 15.76 6.05
C PRO A 30 2.23 14.26 6.04
N LYS A 31 3.18 13.42 6.47
CA LYS A 31 3.03 11.95 6.41
C LYS A 31 1.86 11.43 7.26
N GLU A 32 1.52 12.16 8.31
CA GLU A 32 0.44 11.88 9.24
C GLU A 32 -0.95 12.06 8.63
N ASP A 33 -1.06 12.90 7.60
CA ASP A 33 -2.30 13.18 6.87
C ASP A 33 -2.45 12.32 5.61
N VAL A 34 -1.43 11.51 5.33
CA VAL A 34 -1.37 10.62 4.17
C VAL A 34 -1.78 9.21 4.57
N TRP A 35 -2.56 8.55 3.71
CA TRP A 35 -3.00 7.17 3.91
C TRP A 35 -2.95 6.38 2.61
N LEU A 36 -3.06 5.05 2.70
CA LEU A 36 -3.01 4.18 1.54
C LEU A 36 -4.13 3.15 1.50
N ARG A 37 -4.43 2.67 0.29
CA ARG A 37 -5.18 1.43 0.03
C ARG A 37 -4.29 0.47 -0.75
N ILE A 38 -4.29 -0.79 -0.35
CA ILE A 38 -3.47 -1.85 -0.94
C ILE A 38 -4.33 -2.67 -1.89
N GLY A 39 -3.78 -3.08 -3.03
CA GLY A 39 -4.46 -3.90 -4.02
C GLY A 39 -4.88 -5.25 -3.44
N ASN A 40 -6.11 -5.63 -3.77
CA ASN A 40 -6.68 -6.95 -3.49
C ASN A 40 -6.40 -7.97 -4.62
N MET A 41 -5.90 -7.49 -5.76
CA MET A 41 -5.55 -8.33 -6.89
C MET A 41 -4.05 -8.65 -6.87
N GLY A 42 -3.71 -9.93 -7.01
CA GLY A 42 -2.33 -10.43 -7.04
C GLY A 42 -2.10 -11.59 -6.08
N ASP A 43 -0.93 -12.22 -6.18
CA ASP A 43 -0.52 -13.38 -5.37
C ASP A 43 -0.01 -12.99 -3.96
N GLY A 44 -0.26 -11.74 -3.53
CA GLY A 44 0.06 -11.25 -2.19
C GLY A 44 1.54 -11.02 -1.92
N LYS A 45 2.43 -11.20 -2.90
CA LYS A 45 3.86 -10.96 -2.71
C LYS A 45 4.22 -9.48 -2.71
N GLN A 46 3.64 -8.72 -3.64
CA GLN A 46 3.95 -7.31 -3.85
C GLN A 46 2.73 -6.56 -4.43
N PRO A 47 1.61 -6.46 -3.68
CA PRO A 47 0.40 -5.84 -4.21
C PRO A 47 0.62 -4.35 -4.53
N ASN A 48 0.08 -3.91 -5.67
CA ASN A 48 0.02 -2.49 -6.03
C ASN A 48 -0.74 -1.69 -4.97
N TYR A 49 -0.54 -0.39 -4.91
CA TYR A 49 -1.18 0.43 -3.89
C TYR A 49 -1.34 1.86 -4.37
N GLN A 50 -2.24 2.59 -3.72
CA GLN A 50 -2.40 4.01 -3.96
C GLN A 50 -2.30 4.78 -2.66
N VAL A 51 -1.68 5.95 -2.75
CA VAL A 51 -1.43 6.89 -1.66
C VAL A 51 -2.34 8.09 -1.87
N HIS A 52 -3.01 8.50 -0.80
CA HIS A 52 -3.99 9.58 -0.79
C HIS A 52 -3.49 10.71 0.09
N GLY A 53 -3.61 11.93 -0.42
CA GLY A 53 -3.33 13.15 0.33
C GLY A 53 -4.59 13.73 0.99
N PRO A 54 -4.42 14.59 2.00
CA PRO A 54 -5.53 15.34 2.61
C PRO A 54 -6.24 16.28 1.63
N ASP A 55 -5.57 16.65 0.53
CA ASP A 55 -6.11 17.49 -0.54
C ASP A 55 -6.88 16.70 -1.62
N GLY A 56 -7.11 15.41 -1.40
CA GLY A 56 -7.84 14.54 -2.32
C GLY A 56 -7.01 14.06 -3.53
N ARG A 57 -5.73 14.44 -3.63
CA ARG A 57 -4.85 13.87 -4.66
C ARG A 57 -4.57 12.39 -4.37
N VAL A 58 -4.54 11.61 -5.44
CA VAL A 58 -4.26 10.16 -5.39
C VAL A 58 -3.09 9.84 -6.32
N ILE A 59 -2.10 9.14 -5.80
CA ILE A 59 -0.95 8.65 -6.58
C ILE A 59 -0.89 7.13 -6.48
N ARG A 60 -0.74 6.47 -7.63
CA ARG A 60 -0.70 5.01 -7.76
C ARG A 60 0.72 4.53 -7.91
N PHE A 61 1.02 3.37 -7.33
CA PHE A 61 2.35 2.80 -7.31
C PHE A 61 2.34 1.29 -7.59
N HIS A 62 3.40 0.83 -8.24
CA HIS A 62 3.69 -0.60 -8.37
C HIS A 62 4.15 -1.15 -7.01
N GLY A 63 3.58 -2.28 -6.60
CA GLY A 63 3.95 -2.92 -5.33
C GLY A 63 5.39 -3.44 -5.31
N GLY A 64 5.89 -3.90 -6.46
CA GLY A 64 7.24 -4.50 -6.54
C GLY A 64 8.38 -3.50 -6.67
N THR A 65 8.15 -2.36 -7.33
CA THR A 65 9.20 -1.35 -7.55
C THR A 65 9.03 -0.10 -6.70
N HIS A 66 7.84 0.10 -6.11
CA HIS A 66 7.42 1.36 -5.49
C HIS A 66 7.55 2.59 -6.42
N GLY A 67 7.72 2.37 -7.73
CA GLY A 67 7.65 3.41 -8.74
C GLY A 67 6.20 3.82 -9.01
N LYS A 68 6.02 5.06 -9.47
CA LYS A 68 4.71 5.54 -9.90
C LYS A 68 4.16 4.62 -11.01
N TYR A 69 2.88 4.32 -10.92
CA TYR A 69 2.17 3.49 -11.89
C TYR A 69 1.75 4.35 -13.09
N HIS A 70 2.12 3.96 -14.32
CA HIS A 70 1.97 4.78 -15.52
C HIS A 70 1.16 4.12 -16.67
N GLU A 71 0.85 2.82 -16.59
CA GLU A 71 0.14 2.08 -17.65
C GLU A 71 -1.39 2.15 -17.49
N ASN A 72 -2.16 2.19 -18.59
CA ASN A 72 -3.64 2.28 -18.65
C ASN A 72 -4.36 1.66 -17.42
N THR A 73 -4.78 2.54 -16.50
CA THR A 73 -4.76 2.26 -15.04
C THR A 73 -6.06 1.81 -14.37
N TYR A 74 -7.16 1.53 -15.07
CA TYR A 74 -8.44 1.51 -14.36
C TYR A 74 -8.64 0.25 -13.50
N VAL A 75 -8.52 -0.95 -14.07
CA VAL A 75 -8.92 -2.19 -13.38
C VAL A 75 -8.20 -2.41 -12.04
N SER A 76 -6.87 -2.28 -11.98
CA SER A 76 -6.12 -2.54 -10.73
C SER A 76 -6.43 -1.61 -9.56
N PHE A 77 -7.02 -0.46 -9.83
CA PHE A 77 -7.29 0.58 -8.83
C PHE A 77 -8.78 0.93 -8.75
N GLU A 78 -9.66 0.11 -9.33
CA GLU A 78 -11.10 0.20 -9.06
C GLU A 78 -11.36 -0.06 -7.56
N PRO A 79 -12.35 0.60 -6.94
CA PRO A 79 -12.60 0.50 -5.51
C PRO A 79 -12.71 -0.92 -4.96
N GLU A 80 -13.26 -1.86 -5.72
CA GLU A 80 -13.40 -3.29 -5.42
C GLU A 80 -12.07 -4.04 -5.40
N ASN A 81 -11.11 -3.59 -6.20
CA ASN A 81 -9.79 -4.20 -6.36
C ASN A 81 -8.77 -3.64 -5.36
N LEU A 82 -9.24 -2.86 -4.38
CA LEU A 82 -8.45 -2.24 -3.33
C LEU A 82 -8.99 -2.61 -1.95
N SER A 83 -8.11 -2.65 -0.95
CA SER A 83 -8.42 -2.92 0.45
C SER A 83 -9.62 -2.08 0.90
N GLN A 84 -10.57 -2.67 1.61
CA GLN A 84 -11.61 -1.88 2.26
C GLN A 84 -11.00 -1.05 3.39
N GLU A 85 -9.95 -1.57 4.01
CA GLU A 85 -9.14 -0.88 4.99
C GLU A 85 -8.39 0.30 4.38
N ILE A 86 -8.30 1.35 5.17
CA ILE A 86 -7.40 2.48 5.00
C ILE A 86 -6.24 2.28 5.95
N PHE A 87 -5.02 2.41 5.44
CA PHE A 87 -3.82 2.27 6.25
C PHE A 87 -3.14 3.63 6.42
N THR A 88 -3.04 4.07 7.67
CA THR A 88 -2.21 5.23 8.05
C THR A 88 -0.75 4.81 8.20
N TYR A 89 0.17 5.78 8.31
CA TYR A 89 1.59 5.48 8.52
C TYR A 89 1.83 4.58 9.76
N PRO A 90 1.21 4.84 10.93
CA PRO A 90 1.25 3.91 12.07
C PRO A 90 0.77 2.49 11.76
N ASP A 91 -0.23 2.31 10.90
CA ASP A 91 -0.73 0.98 10.56
C ASP A 91 0.26 0.21 9.69
N VAL A 92 0.94 0.90 8.76
CA VAL A 92 2.03 0.30 7.97
C VAL A 92 3.20 -0.11 8.87
N VAL A 93 3.51 0.67 9.92
CA VAL A 93 4.51 0.28 10.93
C VAL A 93 4.11 -1.01 11.65
N LYS A 94 2.83 -1.17 12.00
CA LYS A 94 2.33 -2.43 12.61
C LYS A 94 2.41 -3.60 11.65
N LEU A 95 2.10 -3.40 10.36
CA LEU A 95 2.24 -4.44 9.34
C LEU A 95 3.71 -4.87 9.17
N LEU A 96 4.64 -3.92 9.16
CA LEU A 96 6.08 -4.20 9.15
C LEU A 96 6.51 -5.00 10.39
N ALA A 97 6.05 -4.61 11.58
CA ALA A 97 6.36 -5.34 12.80
C ALA A 97 5.86 -6.79 12.74
N ARG A 98 4.64 -7.02 12.21
CA ARG A 98 4.06 -8.36 11.99
C ARG A 98 4.88 -9.18 11.00
N CYS A 99 5.30 -8.57 9.89
CA CYS A 99 6.15 -9.20 8.90
C CYS A 99 7.51 -9.64 9.50
N LEU A 100 8.05 -8.86 10.44
CA LEU A 100 9.30 -9.17 11.15
C LEU A 100 9.14 -10.16 12.32
N GLY A 101 7.91 -10.65 12.60
CA GLY A 101 7.64 -11.54 13.73
C GLY A 101 7.79 -10.86 15.10
N LYS A 102 7.57 -9.54 15.19
CA LYS A 102 7.77 -8.74 16.40
C LYS A 102 6.46 -8.39 17.14
N VAL A 103 5.39 -9.14 16.91
CA VAL A 103 4.02 -8.86 17.39
C VAL A 103 3.35 -10.13 17.84
#